data_AF-W1P714-F1
#
_entry.id   AF-W1P714-F1
#
_cell.length_a   1.000
_cell.length_b   1.000
_cell.length_c   1.000
_cell.angle_alpha   90.00
_cell.angle_beta   90.00
_cell.angle_gamma   90.00
#
_symmetry.space_group_name_H-M   'P 1'
#
loop_
_entity.id
_entity.type
_entity.pdbx_description
1 polymer ?
#
loop_
_entity_poly.entity_id
_entity_poly.type
_entity_poly.pdbx_seq_one_letter_code
_entity_poly.pdbx_strand_id
1 'polypeptide(L)'
;MEKYIEVLVKEMKQMMREMKVHIHNPSAYDIAWVAMIPSDKCGGEPMFPKCLEWIIENQKDGGFWGGEDDCNSPSPTAECLPATFACIVALKTWDVGHECMGRGTQTTFSPY
;
A
#
# COMPACT_ATOMS: atom_id res chain seq x y z
N MET A 1 42.09 4.16 0.96
CA MET A 1 41.14 3.89 2.06
C MET A 1 40.55 5.19 2.60
N GLU A 2 41.35 6.15 3.05
CA GLU A 2 40.87 7.45 3.56
C GLU A 2 40.04 8.26 2.54
N LYS A 3 40.50 8.40 1.29
CA LYS A 3 39.72 9.07 0.24
C LYS A 3 38.35 8.45 -0.01
N TYR A 4 38.22 7.14 0.17
CA TYR A 4 36.95 6.44 0.00
C TYR A 4 35.99 6.76 1.15
N ILE A 5 36.52 6.81 2.38
CA ILE A 5 35.77 7.21 3.57
C ILE A 5 35.29 8.66 3.43
N GLU A 6 36.13 9.58 2.94
CA GLU A 6 35.76 10.98 2.75
C GLU A 6 34.62 11.15 1.74
N VAL A 7 34.64 10.37 0.65
CA VAL A 7 33.57 10.36 -0.36
C VAL A 7 32.27 9.87 0.26
N LEU A 8 32.28 8.73 0.96
CA LEU A 8 31.08 8.18 1.62
C LEU A 8 30.51 9.15 2.67
N VAL A 9 31.38 9.79 3.46
CA VAL A 9 30.96 10.79 4.45
C VAL A 9 30.31 12.00 3.77
N LYS A 10 30.83 12.42 2.61
CA LYS A 10 30.24 13.53 1.84
C LYS A 10 28.87 13.15 1.28
N GLU A 11 28.70 11.94 0.77
CA GLU A 11 27.43 11.41 0.27
C GLU A 11 26.38 11.30 1.38
N MET A 12 26.73 10.72 2.54
CA MET A 12 25.83 10.65 3.70
C MET A 12 25.36 12.03 4.14
N LYS A 13 26.29 12.99 4.24
CA LYS A 13 25.95 14.37 4.60
C LYS A 13 25.05 15.03 3.55
N GLN A 14 25.19 14.68 2.27
CA GLN A 14 24.31 15.19 1.22
C GLN A 14 22.92 14.58 1.34
N MET A 15 22.81 13.25 1.51
CA MET A 15 21.54 12.56 1.72
C MET A 15 20.79 13.12 2.94
N MET A 16 21.48 13.39 4.05
CA MET A 16 20.86 13.99 5.24
C MET A 16 20.37 15.42 5.00
N ARG A 17 21.07 16.22 4.19
CA ARG A 17 20.63 17.59 3.83
C ARG A 17 19.44 17.57 2.87
N GLU A 18 19.40 16.58 1.98
CA GLU A 18 18.35 16.39 0.98
C GLU A 18 17.17 15.55 1.47
N MET A 19 17.21 15.10 2.72
CA MET A 19 16.17 14.34 3.38
C MET A 19 14.89 15.19 3.48
N LYS A 20 14.17 15.27 2.37
CA LYS A 20 12.74 15.56 2.34
C LYS A 20 12.08 14.42 3.12
N VAL A 21 11.06 14.74 3.91
CA VAL A 21 10.22 13.78 4.65
C VAL A 21 10.15 12.49 3.87
N HIS A 22 10.68 11.40 4.42
CA HIS A 22 10.71 10.12 3.73
C HIS A 22 9.29 9.80 3.27
N ILE A 23 9.09 9.82 1.96
CA ILE A 23 7.87 9.29 1.35
C ILE A 23 8.01 7.79 1.55
N HIS A 24 7.54 7.29 2.69
CA HIS A 24 7.38 5.87 2.89
C HIS A 24 6.44 5.34 1.81
N ASN A 25 6.66 4.10 1.40
CA ASN A 25 5.77 3.44 0.45
C ASN A 25 4.33 3.51 0.99
N PRO A 26 3.34 3.73 0.11
CA PRO A 26 1.98 3.95 0.56
C PRO A 26 1.45 2.72 1.30
N SER A 27 0.96 2.94 2.52
CA SER A 27 0.34 1.88 3.32
C SER A 27 -1.05 1.57 2.77
N ALA A 28 -1.21 0.40 2.15
CA ALA A 28 -2.50 -0.02 1.60
C ALA A 28 -3.59 -0.11 2.68
N TYR A 29 -3.23 -0.45 3.92
CA TYR A 29 -4.14 -0.45 5.07
C TYR A 29 -4.69 0.96 5.35
N ASP A 30 -3.82 1.96 5.45
CA ASP A 30 -4.24 3.34 5.73
C ASP A 30 -5.04 3.92 4.57
N ILE A 31 -4.64 3.63 3.33
CA ILE A 31 -5.37 4.05 2.12
C ILE A 31 -6.78 3.45 2.11
N ALA A 32 -6.93 2.17 2.49
CA ALA A 32 -8.24 1.54 2.58
C ALA A 32 -9.16 2.22 3.60
N TRP A 33 -8.63 2.61 4.75
CA TRP A 33 -9.39 3.38 5.73
C TRP A 33 -9.84 4.73 5.20
N VAL A 34 -8.96 5.46 4.52
CA VAL A 34 -9.29 6.76 3.91
C VAL A 34 -10.31 6.58 2.77
N ALA A 35 -10.18 5.52 1.98
CA ALA A 35 -11.10 5.23 0.87
C ALA A 35 -12.55 4.99 1.34
N MET A 36 -12.76 4.52 2.57
CA MET A 36 -14.09 4.28 3.13
C MET A 36 -14.81 5.53 3.63
N ILE A 37 -14.14 6.69 3.70
CA ILE A 37 -14.74 7.92 4.22
C ILE A 37 -15.81 8.41 3.25
N PRO A 38 -17.08 8.53 3.69
CA PRO A 38 -18.14 9.06 2.83
C PRO A 38 -18.01 10.58 2.67
N SER A 39 -18.36 11.06 1.49
CA SER A 39 -18.51 12.49 1.22
C SER A 39 -19.71 13.05 1.97
N ASP A 40 -19.58 14.25 2.56
CA ASP A 40 -20.70 14.99 3.14
C ASP A 40 -21.71 15.48 2.09
N LYS A 41 -21.38 15.33 0.81
CA LYS A 41 -22.26 15.70 -0.30
C LYS A 41 -23.36 14.65 -0.48
N CYS A 42 -24.54 15.14 -0.85
CA CYS A 42 -25.69 14.32 -1.17
C CYS A 42 -25.35 13.38 -2.35
N GLY A 43 -25.23 12.08 -2.11
CA GLY A 43 -24.85 11.13 -3.17
C GLY A 43 -24.24 9.82 -2.69
N GLY A 44 -23.75 9.75 -1.45
CA GLY A 44 -23.17 8.51 -0.92
C GLY A 44 -21.97 8.05 -1.75
N GLU A 45 -21.11 8.99 -2.14
CA GLU A 45 -19.86 8.75 -2.88
C GLU A 45 -18.65 8.82 -1.93
N PRO A 46 -17.51 8.20 -2.28
CA PRO A 46 -16.28 8.33 -1.48
C PRO A 46 -15.78 9.77 -1.46
N MET A 47 -15.35 10.25 -0.29
CA MET A 47 -14.71 11.56 -0.14
C MET A 47 -13.38 11.63 -0.90
N PHE A 48 -12.68 10.49 -1.01
CA PHE A 48 -11.37 10.36 -1.65
C PHE A 48 -11.37 9.25 -2.72
N PRO A 49 -11.98 9.47 -3.89
CA PRO A 49 -12.11 8.44 -4.93
C PRO A 49 -10.76 7.92 -5.43
N LYS A 50 -9.72 8.76 -5.42
CA LYS A 50 -8.35 8.36 -5.80
C LYS A 50 -7.75 7.28 -4.90
N CYS A 51 -8.16 7.20 -3.63
CA CYS A 51 -7.73 6.11 -2.76
C CYS A 51 -8.32 4.78 -3.22
N LEU A 52 -9.56 4.80 -3.70
CA LEU A 52 -10.24 3.62 -4.22
C LEU A 52 -9.64 3.17 -5.56
N GLU A 53 -9.34 4.11 -6.46
CA GLU A 53 -8.60 3.85 -7.70
C GLU A 53 -7.23 3.22 -7.41
N TRP A 54 -6.49 3.80 -6.46
CA TRP A 54 -5.18 3.26 -6.05
C TRP A 54 -5.28 1.82 -5.56
N ILE A 55 -6.29 1.49 -4.74
CA ILE A 55 -6.52 0.12 -4.27
C ILE A 55 -6.71 -0.84 -5.46
N ILE A 56 -7.49 -0.46 -6.47
CA ILE A 56 -7.73 -1.29 -7.66
C ILE A 56 -6.43 -1.50 -8.45
N GLU A 57 -5.64 -0.44 -8.62
CA GLU A 57 -4.40 -0.46 -9.43
C GLU A 57 -3.22 -1.15 -8.74
N ASN A 58 -3.21 -1.22 -7.40
CA ASN A 58 -2.06 -1.69 -6.62
C ASN A 58 -2.30 -3.04 -5.93
N GLN A 59 -3.25 -3.85 -6.43
CA GLN A 59 -3.35 -5.24 -6.02
C GLN A 59 -2.18 -6.04 -6.61
N LYS A 60 -1.45 -6.77 -5.76
CA LYS A 60 -0.34 -7.63 -6.21
C LYS A 60 -0.88 -8.85 -6.98
N ASP A 61 -0.06 -9.46 -7.82
CA ASP A 61 -0.45 -10.62 -8.67
C ASP A 61 -1.05 -11.78 -7.85
N GLY A 62 -0.62 -11.96 -6.59
CA GLY A 62 -1.18 -12.95 -5.66
C GLY A 62 -2.55 -12.59 -5.06
N GLY A 63 -3.16 -11.46 -5.46
CA GLY A 63 -4.46 -10.99 -4.98
C GLY A 63 -4.43 -10.22 -3.65
N PHE A 64 -3.27 -10.01 -3.04
CA PHE A 64 -3.15 -9.30 -1.76
C PHE A 64 -2.74 -7.84 -1.91
N TRP A 65 -2.89 -7.10 -0.81
CA TRP A 65 -2.33 -5.77 -0.60
C TRP A 65 -1.40 -5.77 0.61
N GLY A 66 -0.43 -4.87 0.61
CA GLY A 66 0.56 -4.74 1.69
C GLY A 66 1.83 -5.57 1.47
N GLY A 67 2.64 -5.66 2.52
CA GLY A 67 4.01 -6.16 2.47
C GLY A 67 4.98 -5.11 1.93
N GLU A 68 6.27 -5.25 2.25
CA GLU A 68 7.31 -4.37 1.72
C GLU A 68 7.40 -4.54 0.19
N ASP A 69 7.43 -3.45 -0.56
CA ASP A 69 7.61 -3.51 -2.03
C ASP A 69 9.02 -3.97 -2.42
N ASP A 70 9.97 -3.95 -1.48
CA ASP A 70 11.35 -4.43 -1.67
C ASP A 70 11.47 -5.95 -1.60
N CYS A 71 10.50 -6.65 -1.02
CA CYS A 71 10.47 -8.10 -1.09
C CYS A 71 9.72 -8.50 -2.36
N ASN A 72 10.46 -8.89 -3.40
CA ASN A 72 9.99 -9.73 -4.50
C ASN A 72 9.49 -11.11 -4.01
N SER A 73 8.96 -11.20 -2.80
CA SER A 73 8.33 -12.40 -2.27
C SER A 73 7.05 -12.60 -3.08
N PRO A 74 6.99 -13.66 -3.90
CA PRO A 74 5.79 -13.97 -4.68
C PRO A 74 4.63 -14.42 -3.79
N SER A 75 4.86 -14.57 -2.49
CA SER A 75 3.91 -15.13 -1.54
C SER A 75 3.57 -14.13 -0.44
N PRO A 76 2.28 -13.94 -0.13
CA PRO A 76 1.84 -13.07 0.95
C PRO A 76 2.15 -13.71 2.31
N THR A 77 2.74 -12.90 3.19
CA THR A 77 2.92 -13.23 4.60
C THR A 77 1.68 -12.84 5.40
N ALA A 78 1.57 -13.34 6.63
CA ALA A 78 0.47 -12.97 7.53
C ALA A 78 0.35 -11.45 7.77
N GLU A 79 1.42 -10.67 7.57
CA GLU A 79 1.42 -9.21 7.72
C GLU A 79 0.61 -8.49 6.61
N CYS A 80 0.40 -9.16 5.46
CA CYS A 80 -0.43 -8.63 4.37
C CYS A 80 -1.95 -8.80 4.65
N LEU A 81 -2.33 -9.62 5.63
CA LEU A 81 -3.73 -9.92 5.94
C LEU A 81 -4.55 -8.66 6.28
N PRO A 82 -4.11 -7.79 7.22
CA PRO A 82 -4.91 -6.63 7.61
C PRO A 82 -5.11 -5.65 6.45
N ALA A 83 -4.07 -5.41 5.66
CA ALA A 83 -4.12 -4.54 4.49
C ALA A 83 -5.07 -5.13 3.44
N THR A 84 -4.95 -6.42 3.12
CA THR A 84 -5.83 -7.09 2.15
C THR A 84 -7.28 -7.06 2.58
N PHE A 85 -7.55 -7.36 3.86
CA PHE A 85 -8.90 -7.32 4.39
C PHE A 85 -9.50 -5.92 4.35
N ALA A 86 -8.74 -4.90 4.78
CA ALA A 86 -9.19 -3.50 4.72
C ALA A 86 -9.49 -3.07 3.27
N CYS A 87 -8.64 -3.43 2.31
CA CYS A 87 -8.88 -3.14 0.89
C CYS A 87 -10.15 -3.82 0.36
N ILE A 88 -10.40 -5.09 0.70
CA ILE A 88 -11.64 -5.79 0.31
C ILE A 88 -12.86 -5.09 0.91
N VAL A 89 -12.80 -4.70 2.19
CA VAL A 89 -13.91 -3.98 2.83
C VAL A 89 -14.14 -2.63 2.15
N ALA A 90 -13.08 -1.88 1.81
CA ALA A 90 -13.19 -0.61 1.11
C ALA A 90 -13.84 -0.75 -0.27
N LEU A 91 -13.42 -1.75 -1.05
CA LEU A 91 -14.04 -2.07 -2.35
C LEU A 91 -15.51 -2.47 -2.19
N LYS A 92 -15.82 -3.23 -1.12
CA LYS A 92 -17.19 -3.68 -0.87
C LYS A 92 -18.12 -2.54 -0.42
N THR A 93 -17.62 -1.59 0.37
CA THR A 93 -18.37 -0.42 0.83
C THR A 93 -18.94 0.39 -0.34
N TRP A 94 -18.19 0.48 -1.44
CA TRP A 94 -18.59 1.24 -2.63
C TRP A 94 -19.10 0.38 -3.78
N ASP A 95 -19.17 -0.94 -3.59
CA ASP A 95 -19.58 -1.93 -4.59
C ASP A 95 -18.83 -1.80 -5.94
N VAL A 96 -17.51 -1.69 -5.88
CA VAL A 96 -16.62 -1.62 -7.05
C VAL A 96 -15.52 -2.68 -6.98
N GLY A 97 -14.78 -2.86 -8.09
CA GLY A 97 -13.58 -3.71 -8.08
C GLY A 97 -13.86 -5.19 -7.75
N HIS A 98 -15.00 -5.72 -8.19
CA HIS A 98 -15.42 -7.10 -7.89
C HIS A 98 -14.39 -8.18 -8.23
N GLU A 99 -13.65 -8.00 -9.33
CA GLU A 99 -12.54 -8.89 -9.68
C GLU A 99 -11.44 -8.86 -8.61
N CYS A 100 -11.05 -7.67 -8.16
CA CYS A 100 -10.04 -7.50 -7.12
C CYS A 100 -10.48 -8.14 -5.80
N MET A 101 -11.75 -7.95 -5.41
CA MET A 101 -12.34 -8.64 -4.24
C MET A 101 -12.31 -10.16 -4.39
N GLY A 102 -12.64 -10.68 -5.57
CA GLY A 102 -12.63 -12.11 -5.87
C GLY A 102 -11.23 -12.71 -5.74
N ARG A 103 -10.20 -12.02 -6.24
CA ARG A 103 -8.80 -12.46 -6.10
C ARG A 103 -8.32 -12.40 -4.66
N GLY A 104 -8.63 -11.32 -3.93
CA GLY A 104 -8.17 -11.15 -2.55
C GLY A 104 -8.78 -12.13 -1.55
N THR A 105 -10.00 -12.59 -1.79
CA THR A 105 -10.63 -13.65 -0.97
C THR A 105 -10.08 -15.04 -1.24
N GLN A 106 -9.49 -15.26 -2.42
CA GLN A 106 -8.83 -16.52 -2.78
C GLN A 106 -7.36 -16.56 -2.37
N THR A 107 -6.81 -15.42 -1.93
CA THR A 107 -5.41 -15.34 -1.52
C THR A 107 -5.15 -16.20 -0.28
N THR A 108 -4.13 -17.04 -0.36
CA THR A 108 -3.68 -17.88 0.76
C THR A 108 -2.47 -17.22 1.41
N PHE A 109 -2.57 -16.94 2.70
CA PHE A 109 -1.50 -16.29 3.47
C PHE A 109 -0.68 -17.37 4.16
N SER A 110 0.63 -17.43 3.85
CA SER A 110 1.51 -18.34 4.56
C SER A 110 1.78 -17.80 5.96
N PRO A 111 1.64 -18.61 7.02
CA PRO A 111 2.07 -18.22 8.35
C PRO A 111 3.59 -18.20 8.51
N TYR A 112 4.35 -18.72 7.53
CA TYR A 112 5.82 -18.84 7.53
C TYR A 112 6.42 -18.59 6.16
#